data_AF-A0AAC8QAA4-F1
#
_entry.id   AF-A0AAC8QAA4-F1
#
_cell.length_a   1.000
_cell.length_b   1.000
_cell.length_c   1.000
_cell.angle_alpha   90.00
_cell.angle_beta   90.00
_cell.angle_gamma   90.00
#
_symmetry.space_group_name_H-M   'P 1'
#
loop_
_entity.id
_entity.type
_entity.pdbx_description
1 polymer ?
#
loop_
_entity_poly.entity_id
_entity_poly.type
_entity_poly.pdbx_seq_one_letter_code
_entity_poly.pdbx_strand_id
1 'polypeptide(L)'
;MGHCVYTNRFSSLEECRDYVGEWTDEAAVEDCKDQGSTAVLGSACNLPERLGYCFLGGENEQWTRISFPGVDAQKCGSMQRGCELFGGGVFDPAPVCGGQVEDTGGGTGLPTFQQPVLNCVEPKQGEPAGMSPGGKVCTWEMISGATEPGRSFMDYASCDRVRTQRPYYPVPPAENAEREDARLRDPAYVAEAGWVRSQIESTACVCCHSTRAPKGPSNWYVESPGNFLNSFHPRGLAMGAGWINTVGFGAYPREQNNGFSRAGPENPHDSIFVTTDPVRMMSFFEAELFHRGYKREDFAGQTYGAGPLDEQRFYRPTLCENGEGVAADGTLSWRGGKARYVYVLEANATSPTVPPNLDLPTGTLWRIDVPVDGAPVSSGTVRYGVVPTGLSQRFPASGQPDSLVSGRTYYLYVLADIIVPVTRCLFTMP
;
A
#
# COMPACT_ATOMS: atom_id res chain seq x y z
N MET A 1 -11.11 5.03 31.87
CA MET A 1 -12.58 5.13 31.84
C MET A 1 -13.20 3.76 31.58
N GLY A 2 -12.76 3.07 30.54
CA GLY A 2 -13.05 1.66 30.28
C GLY A 2 -11.97 1.07 29.38
N HIS A 3 -12.16 -0.17 28.94
CA HIS A 3 -11.29 -0.79 27.96
C HIS A 3 -12.06 -1.57 26.89
N CYS A 4 -11.39 -1.87 25.79
CA CYS A 4 -11.87 -2.67 24.67
C CYS A 4 -10.83 -3.76 24.36
N VAL A 5 -11.21 -5.03 24.51
CA VAL A 5 -10.38 -6.15 24.06
C VAL A 5 -10.80 -6.52 22.65
N TYR A 6 -9.89 -6.46 21.68
CA TYR A 6 -10.21 -6.74 20.28
C TYR A 6 -9.08 -7.50 19.61
N THR A 7 -9.40 -8.26 18.58
CA THR A 7 -8.37 -8.86 17.72
C THR A 7 -7.93 -7.85 16.68
N ASN A 8 -6.67 -7.43 16.74
CA ASN A 8 -6.12 -6.52 15.74
C ASN A 8 -6.08 -7.19 14.37
N ARG A 9 -6.66 -6.53 13.37
CA ARG A 9 -6.86 -7.09 12.03
C ARG A 9 -5.57 -7.30 11.23
N PHE A 10 -4.49 -6.61 11.61
CA PHE A 10 -3.18 -6.74 10.97
C PHE A 10 -2.29 -7.80 11.63
N SER A 11 -2.24 -7.81 12.97
CA SER A 11 -1.39 -8.73 13.72
C SER A 11 -2.07 -10.06 14.05
N SER A 12 -3.40 -10.13 14.00
CA SER A 12 -4.22 -11.24 14.51
C SER A 12 -4.00 -11.52 16.01
N LEU A 13 -3.45 -10.56 16.74
CA LEU A 13 -3.25 -10.66 18.18
C LEU A 13 -4.43 -10.00 18.91
N GLU A 14 -4.77 -10.54 20.07
CA GLU A 14 -5.70 -9.90 20.99
C GLU A 14 -5.01 -8.72 21.66
N GLU A 15 -5.40 -7.51 21.27
CA GLU A 15 -4.93 -6.28 21.86
C GLU A 15 -5.97 -5.76 22.84
N CYS A 16 -5.51 -4.99 23.82
CA CYS A 16 -6.39 -4.33 24.76
C CYS A 16 -6.19 -2.82 24.68
N ARG A 17 -7.26 -2.09 24.37
CA ARG A 17 -7.29 -0.63 24.28
C ARG A 17 -7.94 -0.04 25.52
N ASP A 18 -7.19 0.78 26.26
CA ASP A 18 -7.72 1.63 27.32
C ASP A 18 -8.22 2.96 26.75
N TYR A 19 -9.36 3.43 27.25
CA TYR A 19 -9.87 4.79 27.03
C TYR A 19 -9.41 5.70 28.16
N VAL A 20 -8.50 6.63 27.85
CA VAL A 20 -7.75 7.46 28.80
C VAL A 20 -8.01 8.95 28.52
N GLY A 21 -8.26 9.72 29.58
CA GLY A 21 -8.62 11.14 29.47
C GLY A 21 -10.13 11.37 29.38
N GLU A 22 -10.56 12.42 28.67
CA GLU A 22 -11.93 12.94 28.66
C GLU A 22 -12.88 12.19 27.71
N TRP A 23 -12.85 10.85 27.75
CA TRP A 23 -13.79 10.01 27.01
C TRP A 23 -15.17 9.96 27.69
N THR A 24 -16.25 10.02 26.90
CA THR A 24 -17.61 9.69 27.38
C THR A 24 -17.93 8.21 27.16
N ASP A 25 -18.79 7.65 28.01
CA ASP A 25 -19.18 6.22 27.96
C ASP A 25 -19.71 5.84 26.57
N GLU A 26 -20.52 6.70 25.96
CA GLU A 26 -21.04 6.51 24.61
C GLU A 26 -19.93 6.46 23.56
N ALA A 27 -18.96 7.38 23.62
CA ALA A 27 -17.86 7.45 22.65
C ALA A 27 -16.93 6.24 22.73
N ALA A 28 -16.62 5.76 23.95
CA ALA A 28 -15.80 4.56 24.12
C ALA A 28 -16.50 3.29 23.61
N VAL A 29 -17.82 3.19 23.82
CA VAL A 29 -18.63 2.07 23.30
C VAL A 29 -18.65 2.09 21.77
N GLU A 30 -18.79 3.27 21.16
CA GLU A 30 -18.77 3.42 19.71
C GLU A 30 -17.40 3.06 19.11
N ASP A 31 -16.30 3.61 19.64
CA ASP A 31 -14.95 3.26 19.17
C ASP A 31 -14.65 1.76 19.30
N CYS A 32 -15.05 1.13 20.41
CA CYS A 32 -14.82 -0.30 20.59
C CYS A 32 -15.62 -1.15 19.59
N LYS A 33 -16.84 -0.70 19.26
CA LYS A 33 -17.67 -1.34 18.25
C LYS A 33 -17.02 -1.27 16.86
N ASP A 34 -16.35 -0.18 16.52
CA ASP A 34 -15.60 -0.05 15.27
C ASP A 34 -14.41 -1.02 15.18
N GLN A 35 -13.81 -1.35 16.33
CA GLN A 35 -12.82 -2.44 16.43
C GLN A 35 -13.45 -3.83 16.31
N GLY A 36 -14.78 -3.94 16.30
CA GLY A 36 -15.51 -5.20 16.25
C GLY A 36 -15.64 -5.88 17.61
N SER A 37 -15.64 -5.11 18.71
CA SER A 37 -15.76 -5.64 20.07
C SER A 37 -16.74 -4.84 20.94
N THR A 38 -16.83 -5.19 22.22
CA THR A 38 -17.70 -4.56 23.23
C THR A 38 -16.85 -3.94 24.35
N ALA A 39 -17.09 -2.66 24.65
CA ALA A 39 -16.36 -1.96 25.69
C ALA A 39 -16.76 -2.46 27.09
N VAL A 40 -15.78 -2.56 27.98
CA VAL A 40 -15.96 -2.83 29.41
C VAL A 40 -15.65 -1.55 30.17
N LEU A 41 -16.69 -0.88 30.66
CA LEU A 41 -16.57 0.38 31.40
C LEU A 41 -16.08 0.15 32.84
N GLY A 42 -15.48 1.17 33.44
CA GLY A 42 -15.04 1.16 34.85
C GLY A 42 -13.81 0.30 35.15
N SER A 43 -13.17 -0.28 34.13
CA SER A 43 -11.98 -1.11 34.29
C SER A 43 -10.94 -0.84 33.20
N ALA A 44 -9.67 -0.96 33.57
CA ALA A 44 -8.55 -0.85 32.63
C ALA A 44 -8.15 -2.23 32.12
N CYS A 45 -7.45 -2.25 30.99
CA CYS A 45 -6.74 -3.40 30.47
C CYS A 45 -5.83 -4.01 31.52
N ASN A 46 -5.88 -5.34 31.64
CA ASN A 46 -4.99 -6.09 32.49
C ASN A 46 -4.32 -7.20 31.70
N LEU A 47 -3.29 -6.84 30.93
CA LEU A 47 -2.41 -7.80 30.27
C LEU A 47 -1.16 -8.03 31.14
N PRO A 48 -0.97 -9.25 31.67
CA PRO A 48 0.14 -9.55 32.58
C PRO A 48 1.51 -9.50 31.89
N GLU A 49 1.56 -9.81 30.59
CA GLU A 49 2.77 -9.80 29.77
C GLU A 49 2.55 -8.94 28.53
N ARG A 50 3.40 -7.94 28.32
CA ARG A 50 3.30 -6.99 27.21
C ARG A 50 4.66 -6.58 26.68
N LEU A 51 4.67 -6.25 25.39
CA LEU A 51 5.82 -5.68 24.68
C LEU A 51 5.88 -4.16 24.84
N GLY A 52 4.75 -3.50 25.10
CA GLY A 52 4.71 -2.06 25.32
C GLY A 52 3.29 -1.51 25.19
N TYR A 53 3.20 -0.20 25.23
CA TYR A 53 1.98 0.54 24.95
C TYR A 53 2.09 1.36 23.68
N CYS A 54 0.98 1.50 22.99
CA CYS A 54 0.82 2.54 21.98
C CYS A 54 -0.18 3.58 22.45
N PHE A 55 0.22 4.83 22.47
CA PHE A 55 -0.67 5.94 22.73
C PHE A 55 -1.11 6.57 21.41
N LEU A 56 -2.41 6.49 21.09
CA LEU A 56 -3.00 7.11 19.89
C LEU A 56 -3.93 8.28 20.30
N GLY A 57 -4.02 9.28 19.42
CA GLY A 57 -4.89 10.45 19.60
C GLY A 57 -4.21 11.60 20.33
N GLY A 58 -4.96 12.28 21.21
CA GLY A 58 -4.49 13.42 22.01
C GLY A 58 -5.18 14.76 21.73
N GLU A 59 -6.05 14.80 20.71
CA GLU A 59 -6.94 15.94 20.50
C GLU A 59 -7.99 15.98 21.63
N ASN A 60 -8.25 17.18 22.17
CA ASN A 60 -9.20 17.40 23.27
C ASN A 60 -8.96 16.53 24.53
N GLU A 61 -7.70 16.18 24.81
CA GLU A 61 -7.31 15.33 25.95
C GLU A 61 -7.92 13.91 25.93
N GLN A 62 -8.33 13.42 24.76
CA GLN A 62 -8.79 12.05 24.55
C GLN A 62 -7.68 11.18 23.95
N TRP A 63 -7.24 10.19 24.72
CA TRP A 63 -6.18 9.26 24.33
C TRP A 63 -6.68 7.84 24.36
N THR A 64 -6.22 7.01 23.43
CA THR A 64 -6.32 5.56 23.58
C THR A 64 -4.94 4.99 23.87
N ARG A 65 -4.86 4.09 24.83
CA ARG A 65 -3.63 3.36 25.14
C ARG A 65 -3.83 1.89 24.80
N ILE A 66 -3.22 1.44 23.70
CA ILE A 66 -3.25 0.05 23.26
C ILE A 66 -2.10 -0.69 23.94
N SER A 67 -2.41 -1.79 24.60
CA SER A 67 -1.45 -2.70 25.21
C SER A 67 -1.14 -3.81 24.21
N PHE A 68 0.12 -3.92 23.78
CA PHE A 68 0.55 -5.00 22.89
C PHE A 68 0.98 -6.23 23.70
N PRO A 69 0.30 -7.37 23.58
CA PRO A 69 0.63 -8.55 24.36
C PRO A 69 1.97 -9.17 23.94
N GLY A 70 2.66 -9.81 24.89
CA GLY A 70 3.77 -10.72 24.60
C GLY A 70 5.05 -10.49 25.41
N VAL A 71 5.96 -11.46 25.28
CA VAL A 71 7.27 -11.52 25.98
C VAL A 71 8.47 -11.65 25.03
N ASP A 72 8.22 -11.68 23.73
CA ASP A 72 9.27 -11.86 22.73
C ASP A 72 9.88 -10.52 22.34
N ALA A 73 11.08 -10.24 22.87
CA ALA A 73 11.83 -9.02 22.59
C ALA A 73 12.06 -8.77 21.09
N GLN A 74 12.08 -9.82 20.25
CA GLN A 74 12.24 -9.66 18.80
C GLN A 74 11.04 -8.97 18.13
N LYS A 75 9.89 -8.91 18.80
CA LYS A 75 8.67 -8.27 18.29
C LYS A 75 8.55 -6.79 18.66
N CYS A 76 9.41 -6.28 19.54
CA CYS A 76 9.36 -4.90 20.03
C CYS A 76 9.42 -3.87 18.89
N GLY A 77 10.36 -4.02 17.95
CA GLY A 77 10.46 -3.13 16.79
C GLY A 77 9.21 -3.18 15.90
N SER A 78 8.54 -4.34 15.80
CA SER A 78 7.28 -4.44 15.06
C SER A 78 6.13 -3.73 15.76
N MET A 79 6.07 -3.78 17.10
CA MET A 79 5.03 -3.11 17.89
C MET A 79 5.23 -1.60 17.89
N GLN A 80 6.48 -1.14 18.02
CA GLN A 80 6.84 0.26 17.87
C GLN A 80 6.38 0.80 16.52
N ARG A 81 6.70 0.11 15.42
CA ARG A 81 6.25 0.53 14.09
C ARG A 81 4.74 0.46 13.92
N GLY A 82 4.10 -0.61 14.41
CA GLY A 82 2.64 -0.73 14.47
C GLY A 82 2.01 0.51 15.10
N CYS A 83 2.60 0.98 16.18
CA CYS A 83 2.15 2.16 16.89
C CYS A 83 2.45 3.47 16.16
N GLU A 84 3.72 3.76 15.93
CA GLU A 84 4.20 5.07 15.53
C GLU A 84 3.95 5.34 14.04
N LEU A 85 4.13 4.32 13.21
CA LEU A 85 3.99 4.47 11.77
C LEU A 85 2.55 4.24 11.30
N PHE A 86 1.92 3.14 11.73
CA PHE A 86 0.60 2.76 11.22
C PHE A 86 -0.54 3.31 12.07
N GLY A 87 -0.34 3.42 13.38
CA GLY A 87 -1.31 4.02 14.30
C GLY A 87 -1.20 5.55 14.41
N GLY A 88 -0.06 6.14 14.03
CA GLY A 88 0.22 7.56 14.24
C GLY A 88 0.42 7.94 15.71
N GLY A 89 0.81 6.97 16.54
CA GLY A 89 0.96 7.12 17.99
C GLY A 89 2.38 7.30 18.50
N VAL A 90 2.52 7.20 19.82
CA VAL A 90 3.81 7.12 20.51
C VAL A 90 3.93 5.76 21.20
N PHE A 91 5.02 5.04 20.93
CA PHE A 91 5.27 3.75 21.55
C PHE A 91 6.04 3.90 22.86
N ASP A 92 5.52 3.32 23.93
CA ASP A 92 6.16 3.22 25.24
C ASP A 92 6.58 1.75 25.49
N PRO A 93 7.86 1.39 25.31
CA PRO A 93 8.33 0.01 25.37
C PRO A 93 8.25 -0.56 26.79
N ALA A 94 7.83 -1.82 26.91
CA ALA A 94 7.93 -2.55 28.17
C ALA A 94 9.38 -2.98 28.47
N PRO A 95 9.73 -3.37 29.71
CA PRO A 95 11.09 -3.79 30.08
C PRO A 95 11.65 -4.94 29.24
N VAL A 96 10.78 -5.82 28.72
CA VAL A 96 11.18 -6.91 27.81
C VAL A 96 11.79 -6.40 26.50
N CYS A 97 11.50 -5.15 26.13
CA CYS A 97 12.09 -4.44 25.00
C CYS A 97 13.33 -3.62 25.38
N GLY A 98 13.90 -3.83 26.56
CA GLY A 98 15.16 -3.20 26.98
C GLY A 98 15.07 -1.74 27.42
N GLY A 99 13.87 -1.14 27.51
CA GLY A 99 13.68 0.29 27.83
C GLY A 99 14.18 1.28 26.76
N GLN A 100 14.80 0.74 25.70
CA GLN A 100 15.21 1.38 24.45
C GLN A 100 15.12 0.26 23.41
N VAL A 101 14.36 0.46 22.33
CA VAL A 101 14.34 -0.51 21.24
C VAL A 101 15.69 -0.43 20.53
N GLU A 102 16.64 -1.28 20.92
CA GLU A 102 17.86 -1.45 20.13
C GLU A 102 17.47 -1.96 18.74
N ASP A 103 17.89 -1.22 17.71
CA ASP A 103 17.72 -1.53 16.29
C ASP A 103 18.60 -2.74 15.91
N THR A 104 18.32 -3.91 16.48
CA THR A 104 19.06 -5.16 16.20
C THR A 104 18.67 -5.79 14.87
N GLY A 105 17.91 -5.09 14.04
CA GLY A 105 17.56 -5.56 12.70
C GLY A 105 16.89 -4.45 11.92
N GLY A 106 17.63 -3.87 10.97
CA GLY A 106 17.15 -2.88 10.00
C GLY A 106 16.11 -3.42 9.00
N GLY A 107 15.18 -4.25 9.48
CA GLY A 107 14.03 -4.76 8.77
C GLY A 107 12.73 -4.22 9.38
N THR A 108 11.78 -3.87 8.53
CA THR A 108 10.47 -3.32 8.89
C THR A 108 9.53 -4.35 9.53
N GLY A 109 9.96 -5.61 9.70
CA GLY A 109 9.10 -6.73 10.14
C GLY A 109 8.10 -7.20 9.08
N LEU A 110 7.99 -6.45 7.98
CA LEU A 110 7.34 -6.86 6.74
C LEU A 110 8.41 -7.41 5.78
N PRO A 111 8.03 -8.26 4.81
CA PRO A 111 8.92 -8.58 3.70
C PRO A 111 9.38 -7.28 3.03
N THR A 112 10.69 -7.16 2.78
CA THR A 112 11.25 -6.03 2.04
C THR A 112 10.50 -5.84 0.74
N PHE A 113 10.13 -4.59 0.41
CA PHE A 113 9.48 -4.30 -0.88
C PHE A 113 10.34 -4.81 -2.03
N GLN A 114 9.74 -5.65 -2.87
CA GLN A 114 10.39 -6.12 -4.07
C GLN A 114 9.98 -5.25 -5.26
N GLN A 115 10.95 -4.58 -5.88
CA GLN A 115 10.72 -3.78 -7.07
C GLN A 115 10.03 -4.61 -8.18
N PRO A 116 9.12 -3.98 -8.96
CA PRO A 116 8.47 -4.64 -10.10
C PRO A 116 9.48 -5.17 -11.11
N VAL A 117 9.20 -6.36 -11.64
CA VAL A 117 9.97 -6.95 -12.75
C VAL A 117 9.02 -7.33 -13.88
N LEU A 118 9.48 -7.19 -15.12
CA LEU A 118 8.78 -7.70 -16.28
C LEU A 118 9.23 -9.14 -16.50
N ASN A 119 8.39 -10.10 -16.11
CA ASN A 119 8.68 -11.51 -16.28
C ASN A 119 8.27 -11.96 -17.68
N CYS A 120 9.24 -12.38 -18.49
CA CYS A 120 9.03 -12.83 -19.87
C CYS A 120 9.37 -14.30 -20.03
N VAL A 121 8.35 -15.15 -20.17
CA VAL A 121 8.49 -16.60 -20.27
C VAL A 121 7.81 -17.15 -21.52
N GLU A 122 8.12 -18.39 -21.87
CA GLU A 122 7.44 -19.09 -22.97
C GLU A 122 5.95 -19.28 -22.64
N PRO A 123 5.05 -19.26 -23.65
CA PRO A 123 3.66 -19.62 -23.44
C PRO A 123 3.55 -21.06 -22.91
N LYS A 124 2.49 -21.34 -22.14
CA LYS A 124 2.24 -22.69 -21.64
C LYS A 124 1.95 -23.64 -22.79
N GLN A 125 2.18 -24.92 -22.56
CA GLN A 125 1.92 -25.95 -23.57
C GLN A 125 0.44 -25.90 -24.02
N GLY A 126 0.23 -25.75 -25.34
CA GLY A 126 -1.09 -25.69 -25.95
C GLY A 126 -1.63 -24.26 -26.14
N GLU A 127 -0.97 -23.25 -25.59
CA GLU A 127 -1.32 -21.85 -25.83
C GLU A 127 -0.62 -21.30 -27.09
N PRO A 128 -1.21 -20.30 -27.77
CA PRO A 128 -0.54 -19.61 -28.87
C PRO A 128 0.71 -18.87 -28.39
N ALA A 129 1.58 -18.52 -29.35
CA ALA A 129 2.71 -17.63 -29.11
C ALA A 129 2.25 -16.32 -28.44
N GLY A 130 3.03 -15.82 -27.50
CA GLY A 130 2.80 -14.53 -26.87
C GLY A 130 3.08 -13.36 -27.82
N MET A 131 2.59 -12.19 -27.42
CA MET A 131 2.67 -10.93 -28.16
C MET A 131 4.01 -10.21 -28.01
N SER A 132 4.87 -10.67 -27.09
CA SER A 132 6.16 -10.04 -26.82
C SER A 132 7.29 -10.61 -27.70
N PRO A 133 8.47 -9.95 -27.78
CA PRO A 133 9.57 -10.42 -28.61
C PRO A 133 9.93 -11.90 -28.37
N GLY A 134 10.12 -12.63 -29.47
CA GLY A 134 10.40 -14.07 -29.42
C GLY A 134 9.18 -14.95 -29.18
N GLY A 135 7.95 -14.42 -29.26
CA GLY A 135 6.73 -15.18 -29.00
C GLY A 135 6.49 -15.46 -27.51
N LYS A 136 7.15 -14.69 -26.63
CA LYS A 136 7.03 -14.81 -25.18
C LYS A 136 5.82 -14.08 -24.64
N VAL A 137 5.40 -14.46 -23.45
CA VAL A 137 4.40 -13.75 -22.65
C VAL A 137 5.15 -12.95 -21.59
N CYS A 138 5.08 -11.63 -21.67
CA CYS A 138 5.69 -10.72 -20.71
C CYS A 138 4.62 -10.14 -19.78
N THR A 139 4.80 -10.29 -18.47
CA THR A 139 3.85 -9.82 -17.45
C THR A 139 4.58 -9.07 -16.36
N TRP A 140 4.11 -7.87 -16.01
CA TRP A 140 4.64 -7.13 -14.87
C TRP A 140 4.20 -7.77 -13.56
N GLU A 141 5.15 -8.10 -12.70
CA GLU A 141 4.90 -8.58 -11.34
C GLU A 141 4.62 -7.40 -10.40
N MET A 142 3.48 -6.75 -10.58
CA MET A 142 3.02 -5.59 -9.82
C MET A 142 1.50 -5.54 -9.74
N ILE A 143 0.93 -4.87 -8.74
CA ILE A 143 -0.53 -4.74 -8.54
C ILE A 143 -1.28 -4.13 -9.75
N SER A 144 -0.60 -3.33 -10.57
CA SER A 144 -1.12 -2.73 -11.80
C SER A 144 -0.78 -3.53 -13.06
N GLY A 145 -0.06 -4.65 -12.91
CA GLY A 145 0.38 -5.50 -14.00
C GLY A 145 -0.72 -6.41 -14.55
N ALA A 146 -0.69 -6.62 -15.86
CA ALA A 146 -1.55 -7.55 -16.58
C ALA A 146 -0.71 -8.47 -17.48
N THR A 147 -1.13 -9.72 -17.58
CA THR A 147 -0.70 -10.62 -18.66
C THR A 147 -1.51 -10.31 -19.92
N GLU A 148 -1.34 -11.13 -20.96
CA GLU A 148 -2.07 -10.98 -22.21
C GLU A 148 -3.56 -11.31 -22.05
N PRO A 149 -4.48 -10.63 -22.76
CA PRO A 149 -5.91 -10.92 -22.67
C PRO A 149 -6.23 -12.39 -22.91
N GLY A 150 -7.01 -12.98 -22.02
CA GLY A 150 -7.41 -14.40 -22.11
C GLY A 150 -6.41 -15.37 -21.48
N ARG A 151 -5.27 -14.90 -20.97
CA ARG A 151 -4.37 -15.68 -20.12
C ARG A 151 -4.60 -15.36 -18.65
N SER A 152 -4.22 -16.28 -17.75
CA SER A 152 -4.27 -16.09 -16.29
C SER A 152 -3.00 -15.38 -15.81
N PHE A 153 -3.14 -14.35 -14.97
CA PHE A 153 -1.97 -13.65 -14.40
C PHE A 153 -1.06 -14.59 -13.61
N MET A 154 -1.64 -15.48 -12.80
CA MET A 154 -0.90 -16.41 -11.93
C MET A 154 -0.05 -17.42 -12.70
N ASP A 155 -0.26 -17.54 -14.01
CA ASP A 155 0.50 -18.44 -14.88
C ASP A 155 1.80 -17.82 -15.38
N TYR A 156 1.89 -16.49 -15.34
CA TYR A 156 2.95 -15.71 -15.98
C TYR A 156 3.64 -14.71 -15.04
N ALA A 157 3.15 -14.56 -13.80
CA ALA A 157 3.69 -13.64 -12.81
C ALA A 157 3.53 -14.15 -11.37
N SER A 158 4.44 -13.71 -10.49
CA SER A 158 4.43 -14.05 -9.07
C SER A 158 3.53 -13.15 -8.24
N CYS A 159 2.48 -13.74 -7.66
CA CYS A 159 1.67 -13.05 -6.65
C CYS A 159 2.42 -12.81 -5.33
N ASP A 160 3.50 -13.55 -5.05
CA ASP A 160 4.28 -13.32 -3.84
C ASP A 160 5.05 -12.00 -3.92
N ARG A 161 5.59 -11.66 -5.09
CA ARG A 161 6.17 -10.34 -5.32
C ARG A 161 5.12 -9.24 -5.17
N VAL A 162 3.96 -9.39 -5.82
CA VAL A 162 2.86 -8.41 -5.75
C VAL A 162 2.47 -8.13 -4.29
N ARG A 163 2.40 -9.16 -3.44
CA ARG A 163 2.03 -9.03 -2.02
C ARG A 163 3.10 -8.35 -1.16
N THR A 164 4.38 -8.36 -1.56
CA THR A 164 5.39 -7.51 -0.90
C THR A 164 5.17 -6.03 -1.19
N GLN A 165 4.61 -5.72 -2.36
CA GLN A 165 4.35 -4.35 -2.80
C GLN A 165 3.04 -3.80 -2.24
N ARG A 166 2.03 -4.67 -2.15
CA ARG A 166 0.72 -4.40 -1.59
C ARG A 166 0.31 -5.55 -0.67
N PRO A 167 0.69 -5.49 0.61
CA PRO A 167 0.19 -6.43 1.60
C PRO A 167 -1.33 -6.39 1.63
N TYR A 168 -1.93 -7.55 1.83
CA TYR A 168 -3.38 -7.69 1.96
C TYR A 168 -3.72 -8.44 3.25
N TYR A 169 -4.96 -8.27 3.68
CA TYR A 169 -5.58 -9.05 4.73
C TYR A 169 -6.91 -9.59 4.22
N PRO A 170 -7.33 -10.78 4.69
CA PRO A 170 -8.62 -11.33 4.32
C PRO A 170 -9.74 -10.45 4.86
N VAL A 171 -10.73 -10.22 4.01
CA VAL A 171 -11.96 -9.52 4.37
C VAL A 171 -13.09 -10.34 3.76
N PRO A 172 -14.12 -10.71 4.51
CA PRO A 172 -15.26 -11.43 3.95
C PRO A 172 -15.89 -10.68 2.77
N PRO A 173 -16.54 -11.39 1.84
CA PRO A 173 -17.36 -10.76 0.82
C PRO A 173 -18.59 -10.07 1.39
N ALA A 174 -19.22 -9.27 0.54
CA ALA A 174 -20.49 -8.64 0.87
C ALA A 174 -21.50 -9.69 1.35
N GLU A 175 -22.34 -9.27 2.30
CA GLU A 175 -23.40 -10.12 2.83
C GLU A 175 -24.28 -10.68 1.70
N ASN A 176 -24.70 -11.94 1.84
CA ASN A 176 -25.52 -12.63 0.85
C ASN A 176 -24.86 -12.65 -0.56
N ALA A 177 -23.54 -12.83 -0.62
CA ALA A 177 -22.80 -13.01 -1.87
C ALA A 177 -23.35 -14.16 -2.72
N GLU A 178 -23.89 -15.20 -2.08
CA GLU A 178 -24.43 -16.40 -2.73
C GLU A 178 -25.89 -16.26 -3.19
N ARG A 179 -26.49 -15.07 -3.05
CA ARG A 179 -27.88 -14.86 -3.47
C ARG A 179 -28.07 -15.22 -4.96
N GLU A 180 -29.22 -15.81 -5.27
CA GLU A 180 -29.61 -16.03 -6.65
C GLU A 180 -29.72 -14.69 -7.39
N ASP A 181 -29.19 -14.65 -8.62
CA ASP A 181 -29.29 -13.49 -9.50
C ASP A 181 -29.99 -13.91 -10.78
N ALA A 182 -31.22 -13.42 -10.97
CA ALA A 182 -32.03 -13.74 -12.14
C ALA A 182 -31.37 -13.30 -13.46
N ARG A 183 -30.44 -12.34 -13.43
CA ARG A 183 -29.68 -11.89 -14.60
C ARG A 183 -28.75 -12.97 -15.15
N LEU A 184 -28.40 -13.99 -14.37
CA LEU A 184 -27.67 -15.16 -14.88
C LEU A 184 -28.48 -16.00 -15.89
N ARG A 185 -29.78 -15.72 -16.06
CA ARG A 185 -30.61 -16.31 -17.13
C ARG A 185 -30.55 -15.52 -18.44
N ASP A 186 -29.98 -14.31 -18.42
CA ASP A 186 -29.78 -13.48 -19.61
C ASP A 186 -28.40 -13.76 -20.22
N PRO A 187 -28.33 -14.34 -21.44
CA PRO A 187 -27.07 -14.63 -22.10
C PRO A 187 -26.18 -13.39 -22.33
N ALA A 188 -26.77 -12.20 -22.53
CA ALA A 188 -26.01 -10.98 -22.74
C ALA A 188 -25.30 -10.55 -21.45
N TYR A 189 -26.01 -10.59 -20.31
CA TYR A 189 -25.41 -10.33 -19.01
C TYR A 189 -24.31 -11.33 -18.68
N VAL A 190 -24.55 -12.62 -18.90
CA VAL A 190 -23.55 -13.68 -18.63
C VAL A 190 -22.29 -13.49 -19.48
N ALA A 191 -22.44 -13.13 -20.76
CA ALA A 191 -21.30 -12.85 -21.62
C ALA A 191 -20.51 -11.62 -21.13
N GLU A 192 -21.19 -10.56 -20.69
CA GLU A 192 -20.55 -9.35 -20.19
C GLU A 192 -19.84 -9.59 -18.85
N ALA A 193 -20.51 -10.23 -17.89
CA ALA A 193 -19.92 -10.59 -16.61
C ALA A 193 -18.73 -11.57 -16.78
N GLY A 194 -18.82 -12.49 -17.74
CA GLY A 194 -17.71 -13.37 -18.12
C GLY A 194 -16.53 -12.62 -18.74
N TRP A 195 -16.79 -11.59 -19.55
CA TRP A 195 -15.74 -10.70 -20.04
C TRP A 195 -15.08 -9.92 -18.92
N VAL A 196 -15.85 -9.32 -18.00
CA VAL A 196 -15.28 -8.62 -16.82
C VAL A 196 -14.42 -9.55 -15.98
N ARG A 197 -14.90 -10.76 -15.71
CA ARG A 197 -14.12 -11.77 -14.97
C ARG A 197 -12.80 -12.08 -15.67
N SER A 198 -12.81 -12.31 -16.99
CA SER A 198 -11.58 -12.64 -17.73
C SER A 198 -10.58 -11.49 -17.74
N GLN A 199 -11.04 -10.24 -17.79
CA GLN A 199 -10.15 -9.08 -17.63
C GLN A 199 -9.47 -9.10 -16.27
N ILE A 200 -10.21 -9.34 -15.19
CA ILE A 200 -9.67 -9.41 -13.82
C ILE A 200 -8.69 -10.58 -13.68
N GLU A 201 -9.03 -11.75 -14.23
CA GLU A 201 -8.18 -12.96 -14.18
C GLU A 201 -6.83 -12.79 -14.88
N SER A 202 -6.76 -11.95 -15.92
CA SER A 202 -5.51 -11.58 -16.59
C SER A 202 -4.65 -10.60 -15.79
N THR A 203 -5.04 -10.19 -14.58
CA THR A 203 -4.37 -9.10 -13.84
C THR A 203 -3.99 -9.50 -12.43
N ALA A 204 -3.08 -8.73 -11.82
CA ALA A 204 -2.62 -8.97 -10.46
C ALA A 204 -3.72 -8.87 -9.38
N CYS A 205 -4.93 -8.40 -9.71
CA CYS A 205 -6.08 -8.40 -8.80
C CYS A 205 -6.33 -9.79 -8.18
N VAL A 206 -6.14 -10.87 -8.95
CA VAL A 206 -6.33 -12.25 -8.46
C VAL A 206 -5.38 -12.62 -7.32
N CYS A 207 -4.26 -11.90 -7.13
CA CYS A 207 -3.35 -12.17 -6.02
C CYS A 207 -3.98 -11.96 -4.65
N CYS A 208 -5.02 -11.12 -4.56
CA CYS A 208 -5.76 -10.84 -3.33
C CYS A 208 -7.26 -11.22 -3.44
N HIS A 209 -7.78 -11.35 -4.66
CA HIS A 209 -9.20 -11.56 -4.95
C HIS A 209 -9.48 -12.93 -5.61
N SER A 210 -8.75 -13.95 -5.16
CA SER A 210 -8.94 -15.34 -5.55
C SER A 210 -8.95 -16.23 -4.31
N THR A 211 -9.66 -17.35 -4.38
CA THR A 211 -9.55 -18.44 -3.39
C THR A 211 -8.13 -19.00 -3.24
N ARG A 212 -7.23 -18.73 -4.20
CA ARG A 212 -5.81 -19.08 -4.13
C ARG A 212 -4.97 -18.12 -3.29
N ALA A 213 -5.55 -17.03 -2.78
CA ALA A 213 -4.86 -16.14 -1.86
C ALA A 213 -4.58 -16.88 -0.52
N PRO A 214 -3.32 -16.88 -0.01
CA PRO A 214 -2.91 -17.78 1.08
C PRO A 214 -3.63 -17.55 2.42
N LYS A 215 -4.19 -16.36 2.66
CA LYS A 215 -4.95 -16.03 3.88
C LYS A 215 -6.47 -16.01 3.63
N GLY A 216 -6.92 -16.43 2.44
CA GLY A 216 -8.27 -16.20 1.94
C GLY A 216 -8.39 -14.89 1.14
N PRO A 217 -9.48 -14.72 0.37
CA PRO A 217 -9.69 -13.52 -0.43
C PRO A 217 -9.94 -12.27 0.42
N SER A 218 -9.65 -11.11 -0.16
CA SER A 218 -9.96 -9.81 0.43
C SER A 218 -11.18 -9.19 -0.23
N ASN A 219 -12.25 -8.95 0.52
CA ASN A 219 -13.47 -8.29 0.05
C ASN A 219 -14.19 -9.18 -0.98
N TRP A 220 -13.99 -8.99 -2.28
CA TRP A 220 -14.61 -9.80 -3.33
C TRP A 220 -13.62 -10.83 -3.90
N TYR A 221 -14.13 -11.82 -4.65
CA TYR A 221 -13.27 -12.79 -5.35
C TYR A 221 -13.90 -13.38 -6.60
N VAL A 222 -13.05 -13.73 -7.57
CA VAL A 222 -13.48 -14.16 -8.92
C VAL A 222 -14.20 -15.50 -8.92
N GLU A 223 -13.86 -16.40 -7.99
CA GLU A 223 -14.48 -17.72 -7.85
C GLU A 223 -15.72 -17.74 -6.93
N SER A 224 -16.25 -16.58 -6.54
CA SER A 224 -17.45 -16.54 -5.70
C SER A 224 -18.61 -17.30 -6.33
N PRO A 225 -19.31 -18.17 -5.58
CA PRO A 225 -20.44 -18.94 -6.09
C PRO A 225 -21.52 -18.06 -6.73
N GLY A 226 -22.18 -18.60 -7.76
CA GLY A 226 -23.23 -17.89 -8.49
C GLY A 226 -22.68 -16.69 -9.26
N ASN A 227 -23.31 -15.52 -9.09
CA ASN A 227 -22.85 -14.29 -9.72
C ASN A 227 -21.74 -13.66 -8.86
N PHE A 228 -20.48 -13.74 -9.31
CA PHE A 228 -19.37 -13.22 -8.51
C PHE A 228 -19.47 -11.72 -8.19
N LEU A 229 -20.21 -10.94 -8.98
CA LEU A 229 -20.45 -9.52 -8.68
C LEU A 229 -21.17 -9.34 -7.35
N ASN A 230 -21.97 -10.31 -6.93
CA ASN A 230 -22.65 -10.29 -5.64
C ASN A 230 -21.68 -10.24 -4.45
N SER A 231 -20.44 -10.72 -4.60
CA SER A 231 -19.41 -10.68 -3.54
C SER A 231 -18.84 -9.28 -3.29
N PHE A 232 -19.05 -8.33 -4.20
CA PHE A 232 -18.53 -6.97 -4.05
C PHE A 232 -19.36 -6.14 -3.08
N HIS A 233 -18.68 -5.46 -2.17
CA HIS A 233 -19.24 -4.31 -1.48
C HIS A 233 -19.47 -3.14 -2.46
N PRO A 234 -20.49 -2.28 -2.23
CA PRO A 234 -20.80 -1.14 -3.10
C PRO A 234 -19.60 -0.24 -3.40
N ARG A 235 -18.74 -0.02 -2.40
CA ARG A 235 -17.51 0.75 -2.56
C ARG A 235 -16.55 0.18 -3.60
N GLY A 236 -16.39 -1.15 -3.66
CA GLY A 236 -15.55 -1.80 -4.67
C GLY A 236 -16.12 -1.65 -6.09
N LEU A 237 -17.44 -1.70 -6.21
CA LEU A 237 -18.13 -1.41 -7.48
C LEU A 237 -17.93 0.05 -7.89
N ALA A 238 -18.05 1.00 -6.96
CA ALA A 238 -17.84 2.43 -7.23
C ALA A 238 -16.41 2.74 -7.71
N MET A 239 -15.41 2.03 -7.16
CA MET A 239 -14.05 2.06 -7.70
C MET A 239 -13.96 1.46 -9.12
N GLY A 240 -14.72 0.39 -9.38
CA GLY A 240 -14.85 -0.20 -10.72
C GLY A 240 -15.48 0.74 -11.75
N ALA A 241 -16.45 1.53 -11.33
CA ALA A 241 -17.15 2.53 -12.14
C ALA A 241 -16.37 3.85 -12.29
N GLY A 242 -15.18 3.97 -11.69
CA GLY A 242 -14.40 5.21 -11.74
C GLY A 242 -15.00 6.37 -10.92
N TRP A 243 -15.98 6.08 -10.06
CA TRP A 243 -16.60 7.09 -9.19
C TRP A 243 -15.71 7.47 -8.00
N ILE A 244 -14.81 6.56 -7.60
CA ILE A 244 -13.79 6.82 -6.57
C ILE A 244 -12.41 6.81 -7.26
N ASN A 245 -11.62 7.87 -7.03
CA ASN A 245 -10.28 7.99 -7.59
C ASN A 245 -9.33 6.96 -6.95
N THR A 246 -8.68 6.15 -7.79
CA THR A 246 -7.78 5.06 -7.35
C THR A 246 -6.36 5.16 -7.92
N VAL A 247 -5.95 6.37 -8.33
CA VAL A 247 -4.63 6.65 -8.94
C VAL A 247 -3.48 6.15 -8.07
N GLY A 248 -3.62 6.21 -6.74
CA GLY A 248 -2.56 5.81 -5.82
C GLY A 248 -2.26 4.31 -5.80
N PHE A 249 -2.92 3.47 -6.60
CA PHE A 249 -2.46 2.10 -6.85
C PHE A 249 -1.36 1.99 -7.91
N GLY A 250 -1.05 3.08 -8.61
CA GLY A 250 -0.10 3.11 -9.72
C GLY A 250 -0.69 2.50 -10.99
N ALA A 251 -0.12 2.87 -12.14
CA ALA A 251 -0.56 2.41 -13.45
C ALA A 251 0.61 2.38 -14.44
N TYR A 252 0.67 1.32 -15.25
CA TYR A 252 1.52 1.29 -16.45
C TYR A 252 0.78 1.95 -17.63
N PRO A 253 1.51 2.57 -18.58
CA PRO A 253 0.96 2.88 -19.88
C PRO A 253 0.42 1.62 -20.57
N ARG A 254 -0.66 1.78 -21.33
CA ARG A 254 -1.40 0.67 -21.96
C ARG A 254 -0.50 -0.20 -22.84
N GLU A 255 0.43 0.43 -23.53
CA GLU A 255 1.37 -0.15 -24.49
C GLU A 255 2.45 -0.99 -23.78
N GLN A 256 2.68 -0.73 -22.50
CA GLN A 256 3.65 -1.45 -21.67
C GLN A 256 3.00 -2.56 -20.83
N ASN A 257 1.67 -2.71 -20.92
CA ASN A 257 0.87 -3.60 -20.07
C ASN A 257 -0.14 -4.41 -20.88
N ASN A 258 0.29 -4.92 -22.05
CA ASN A 258 -0.49 -5.83 -22.90
C ASN A 258 -1.85 -5.27 -23.35
N GLY A 259 -1.95 -3.95 -23.51
CA GLY A 259 -3.21 -3.31 -23.91
C GLY A 259 -4.12 -2.98 -22.73
N PHE A 260 -3.72 -3.26 -21.49
CA PHE A 260 -4.52 -2.95 -20.31
C PHE A 260 -4.16 -1.60 -19.68
N SER A 261 -5.16 -0.89 -19.19
CA SER A 261 -5.02 0.34 -18.40
C SER A 261 -5.97 0.34 -17.21
N ARG A 262 -5.76 1.29 -16.28
CA ARG A 262 -6.58 1.57 -15.10
C ARG A 262 -6.43 3.04 -14.73
N ALA A 263 -7.12 3.48 -13.68
CA ALA A 263 -6.94 4.80 -13.08
C ALA A 263 -5.45 5.16 -12.90
N GLY A 264 -5.03 6.27 -13.50
CA GLY A 264 -3.69 6.82 -13.42
C GLY A 264 -3.72 8.36 -13.47
N PRO A 265 -2.58 9.05 -13.33
CA PRO A 265 -2.54 10.51 -13.32
C PRO A 265 -3.20 11.17 -14.54
N GLU A 266 -3.07 10.54 -15.72
CA GLU A 266 -3.68 11.04 -16.97
C GLU A 266 -5.19 10.82 -17.02
N ASN A 267 -5.66 9.67 -16.53
CA ASN A 267 -7.08 9.29 -16.51
C ASN A 267 -7.48 8.87 -15.08
N PRO A 268 -7.66 9.83 -14.15
CA PRO A 268 -7.84 9.55 -12.72
C PRO A 268 -9.20 8.93 -12.37
N HIS A 269 -10.14 9.00 -13.31
CA HIS A 269 -11.51 8.50 -13.17
C HIS A 269 -11.77 7.23 -13.98
N ASP A 270 -10.71 6.59 -14.49
CA ASP A 270 -10.84 5.24 -15.04
C ASP A 270 -11.10 4.21 -13.93
N SER A 271 -11.46 2.99 -14.33
CA SER A 271 -11.68 1.88 -13.42
C SER A 271 -10.46 1.56 -12.56
N ILE A 272 -10.68 1.11 -11.32
CA ILE A 272 -9.65 0.44 -10.52
C ILE A 272 -9.18 -0.88 -11.17
N PHE A 273 -10.08 -1.54 -11.91
CA PHE A 273 -9.77 -2.81 -12.57
C PHE A 273 -8.94 -2.55 -13.81
N VAL A 274 -7.82 -3.27 -13.89
CA VAL A 274 -6.94 -3.25 -15.04
C VAL A 274 -7.70 -3.91 -16.20
N THR A 275 -7.92 -3.18 -17.30
CA THR A 275 -8.77 -3.62 -18.41
C THR A 275 -8.27 -3.14 -19.75
N THR A 276 -8.57 -3.91 -20.81
CA THR A 276 -8.34 -3.48 -22.19
C THR A 276 -9.41 -2.54 -22.73
N ASP A 277 -10.54 -2.36 -22.03
CA ASP A 277 -11.61 -1.44 -22.43
C ASP A 277 -12.15 -0.69 -21.19
N PRO A 278 -11.53 0.46 -20.84
CA PRO A 278 -11.92 1.23 -19.67
C PRO A 278 -13.39 1.68 -19.70
N VAL A 279 -13.89 2.10 -20.86
CA VAL A 279 -15.25 2.61 -21.00
C VAL A 279 -16.27 1.49 -20.78
N ARG A 280 -16.05 0.33 -21.40
CA ARG A 280 -16.92 -0.84 -21.21
C ARG A 280 -16.90 -1.33 -19.77
N MET A 281 -15.71 -1.42 -19.16
CA MET A 281 -15.55 -1.83 -17.76
C MET A 281 -16.28 -0.90 -16.79
N MET A 282 -16.09 0.42 -16.94
CA MET A 282 -16.76 1.41 -16.09
C MET A 282 -18.28 1.34 -16.26
N SER A 283 -18.76 1.24 -17.51
CA SER A 283 -20.20 1.14 -17.80
C SER A 283 -20.85 -0.07 -17.14
N PHE A 284 -20.16 -1.21 -17.12
CA PHE A 284 -20.64 -2.41 -16.45
C PHE A 284 -20.79 -2.22 -14.93
N PHE A 285 -19.76 -1.69 -14.27
CA PHE A 285 -19.79 -1.47 -12.83
C PHE A 285 -20.79 -0.37 -12.41
N GLU A 286 -20.95 0.66 -13.25
CA GLU A 286 -21.96 1.70 -13.08
C GLU A 286 -23.39 1.11 -13.18
N ALA A 287 -23.64 0.25 -14.19
CA ALA A 287 -24.91 -0.44 -14.31
C ALA A 287 -25.19 -1.36 -13.10
N GLU A 288 -24.17 -2.03 -12.56
CA GLU A 288 -24.31 -2.83 -11.33
C GLU A 288 -24.67 -1.97 -10.11
N LEU A 289 -24.09 -0.78 -9.97
CA LEU A 289 -24.42 0.17 -8.90
C LEU A 289 -25.85 0.68 -9.02
N PHE A 290 -26.27 1.09 -10.22
CA PHE A 290 -27.64 1.55 -10.47
C PHE A 290 -28.66 0.43 -10.23
N HIS A 291 -28.35 -0.81 -10.63
CA HIS A 291 -29.19 -1.97 -10.34
C HIS A 291 -29.39 -2.18 -8.83
N ARG A 292 -28.36 -1.86 -8.03
CA ARG A 292 -28.40 -1.92 -6.56
C ARG A 292 -28.97 -0.67 -5.90
N GLY A 293 -29.42 0.32 -6.68
CA GLY A 293 -30.05 1.54 -6.17
C GLY A 293 -29.07 2.63 -5.71
N TYR A 294 -27.78 2.49 -5.98
CA TYR A 294 -26.79 3.52 -5.66
C TYR A 294 -26.69 4.57 -6.75
N LYS A 295 -26.28 5.79 -6.37
CA LYS A 295 -25.99 6.90 -7.26
C LYS A 295 -24.56 7.39 -7.04
N ARG A 296 -24.03 8.17 -7.98
CA ARG A 296 -22.66 8.68 -7.89
C ARG A 296 -22.45 9.55 -6.65
N GLU A 297 -23.47 10.29 -6.24
CA GLU A 297 -23.44 11.19 -5.08
C GLU A 297 -23.23 10.43 -3.76
N ASP A 298 -23.63 9.16 -3.67
CA ASP A 298 -23.45 8.32 -2.48
C ASP A 298 -21.96 8.07 -2.18
N PHE A 299 -21.09 8.27 -3.17
CA PHE A 299 -19.64 8.08 -3.07
C PHE A 299 -18.84 9.38 -3.20
N ALA A 300 -19.51 10.54 -3.29
CA ALA A 300 -18.84 11.81 -3.45
C ALA A 300 -17.92 12.12 -2.26
N GLY A 301 -16.70 12.58 -2.55
CA GLY A 301 -15.69 12.91 -1.54
C GLY A 301 -15.01 11.71 -0.88
N GLN A 302 -15.43 10.47 -1.18
CA GLN A 302 -14.72 9.30 -0.67
C GLN A 302 -13.34 9.16 -1.29
N THR A 303 -12.35 8.84 -0.46
CA THR A 303 -11.02 8.45 -0.90
C THR A 303 -10.90 6.92 -0.90
N TYR A 304 -10.12 6.36 -1.83
CA TYR A 304 -9.90 4.92 -1.85
C TYR A 304 -9.03 4.44 -0.67
N GLY A 305 -8.21 5.31 -0.09
CA GLY A 305 -7.41 5.09 1.11
C GLY A 305 -6.39 3.96 0.97
N ALA A 306 -5.16 4.25 0.51
CA ALA A 306 -4.04 3.30 0.57
C ALA A 306 -3.26 3.32 1.91
N GLY A 307 -3.80 3.97 2.94
CA GLY A 307 -3.09 4.13 4.22
C GLY A 307 -1.76 4.87 4.03
N PRO A 308 -0.62 4.33 4.53
CA PRO A 308 0.68 5.03 4.54
C PRO A 308 1.18 5.51 3.18
N LEU A 309 0.74 4.88 2.08
CA LEU A 309 1.13 5.31 0.74
C LEU A 309 0.42 6.59 0.30
N ASP A 310 -0.86 6.79 0.65
CA ASP A 310 -1.52 8.06 0.38
C ASP A 310 -1.04 9.15 1.34
N GLU A 311 -0.79 8.82 2.61
CA GLU A 311 -0.18 9.76 3.56
C GLU A 311 1.15 10.30 3.04
N GLN A 312 1.99 9.43 2.49
CA GLN A 312 3.21 9.84 1.80
C GLN A 312 2.92 10.68 0.56
N ARG A 313 2.01 10.24 -0.32
CA ARG A 313 1.67 10.93 -1.57
C ARG A 313 1.20 12.36 -1.35
N PHE A 314 0.44 12.57 -0.28
CA PHE A 314 -0.14 13.86 0.07
C PHE A 314 0.70 14.65 1.07
N TYR A 315 1.78 14.07 1.59
CA TYR A 315 2.69 14.76 2.50
C TYR A 315 3.21 16.06 1.87
N ARG A 316 3.35 17.09 2.70
CA ARG A 316 3.90 18.39 2.32
C ARG A 316 5.16 18.62 3.15
N PRO A 317 6.35 18.65 2.53
CA PRO A 317 7.58 18.74 3.30
C PRO A 317 7.75 20.12 3.94
N THR A 318 8.23 20.10 5.17
CA THR A 318 8.70 21.28 5.91
C THR A 318 10.22 21.37 5.81
N LEU A 319 10.81 22.45 6.34
CA LEU A 319 12.26 22.58 6.40
C LEU A 319 12.88 21.43 7.20
N CYS A 320 14.03 20.96 6.74
CA CYS A 320 14.87 20.03 7.48
C CYS A 320 15.38 20.70 8.75
N GLU A 321 15.49 19.91 9.81
CA GLU A 321 16.07 20.34 11.08
C GLU A 321 17.44 19.66 11.26
N ASN A 322 18.19 20.07 12.27
CA ASN A 322 19.36 19.32 12.76
C ASN A 322 20.45 18.99 11.72
N GLY A 323 20.57 19.79 10.64
CA GLY A 323 21.57 19.62 9.61
C GLY A 323 21.29 18.51 8.58
N GLU A 324 20.05 18.03 8.48
CA GLU A 324 19.67 17.09 7.43
C GLU A 324 19.69 17.78 6.05
N GLY A 325 20.06 17.03 5.01
CA GLY A 325 20.23 17.55 3.65
C GLY A 325 21.50 17.03 2.97
N VAL A 326 21.96 17.77 1.97
CA VAL A 326 23.22 17.53 1.26
C VAL A 326 24.24 18.58 1.67
N ALA A 327 25.39 18.15 2.20
CA ALA A 327 26.49 19.03 2.56
C ALA A 327 27.24 19.56 1.33
N ALA A 328 28.12 20.56 1.51
CA ALA A 328 28.90 21.17 0.42
C ALA A 328 29.81 20.17 -0.32
N ASP A 329 30.25 19.12 0.37
CA ASP A 329 31.03 18.04 -0.23
C ASP A 329 30.14 16.97 -0.89
N GLY A 330 28.83 17.14 -0.90
CA GLY A 330 27.85 16.21 -1.46
C GLY A 330 27.42 15.10 -0.51
N THR A 331 27.88 15.05 0.75
CA THR A 331 27.47 14.01 1.71
C THR A 331 26.01 14.20 2.13
N LEU A 332 25.20 13.13 2.03
CA LEU A 332 23.81 13.12 2.47
C LEU A 332 23.70 12.77 3.95
N SER A 333 22.96 13.58 4.70
CA SER A 333 22.68 13.36 6.11
C SER A 333 21.17 13.43 6.38
N TRP A 334 20.67 12.49 7.18
CA TRP A 334 19.31 12.43 7.68
C TRP A 334 19.28 11.87 9.13
N ARG A 335 18.13 12.02 9.82
CA ARG A 335 17.86 11.39 11.12
C ARG A 335 16.79 10.30 11.02
N GLY A 336 16.74 9.43 12.03
CA GLY A 336 15.74 8.37 12.16
C GLY A 336 16.36 6.97 12.10
N GLY A 337 16.94 6.56 10.97
CA GLY A 337 17.47 5.21 10.81
C GLY A 337 18.16 4.96 9.48
N LYS A 338 18.43 3.68 9.17
CA LYS A 338 19.02 3.30 7.89
C LYS A 338 17.99 3.33 6.75
N ALA A 339 18.47 3.48 5.53
CA ALA A 339 17.65 3.68 4.35
C ALA A 339 17.82 2.57 3.31
N ARG A 340 16.74 2.24 2.61
CA ARG A 340 16.75 1.41 1.39
C ARG A 340 16.52 2.23 0.12
N TYR A 341 15.82 3.35 0.24
CA TYR A 341 15.59 4.27 -0.88
C TYR A 341 15.97 5.67 -0.46
N VAL A 342 16.81 6.30 -1.27
CA VAL A 342 17.27 7.68 -1.04
C VAL A 342 16.99 8.48 -2.28
N TYR A 343 16.25 9.56 -2.12
CA TYR A 343 15.87 10.47 -3.18
C TYR A 343 16.36 11.88 -2.87
N VAL A 344 16.75 12.58 -3.93
CA VAL A 344 16.85 14.04 -3.94
C VAL A 344 15.96 14.55 -5.07
N LEU A 345 15.09 15.49 -4.75
CA LEU A 345 14.08 16.03 -5.66
C LEU A 345 14.15 17.56 -5.65
N GLU A 346 13.56 18.18 -6.66
CA GLU A 346 13.20 19.60 -6.65
C GLU A 346 12.27 19.90 -5.46
N ALA A 347 12.37 21.11 -4.87
CA ALA A 347 11.60 21.45 -3.67
C ALA A 347 10.07 21.37 -3.84
N ASN A 348 9.57 21.57 -5.06
CA ASN A 348 8.16 21.49 -5.39
C ASN A 348 7.72 20.13 -5.95
N ALA A 349 8.62 19.14 -5.99
CA ALA A 349 8.29 17.80 -6.42
C ALA A 349 7.25 17.17 -5.48
N THR A 350 6.37 16.35 -6.04
CA THR A 350 5.46 15.52 -5.23
C THR A 350 6.25 14.41 -4.54
N SER A 351 5.77 13.95 -3.39
CA SER A 351 6.41 12.83 -2.68
C SER A 351 6.35 11.54 -3.51
N PRO A 352 7.48 10.84 -3.70
CA PRO A 352 7.51 9.54 -4.35
C PRO A 352 6.72 8.52 -3.56
N THR A 353 5.96 7.67 -4.26
CA THR A 353 5.18 6.60 -3.64
C THR A 353 5.22 5.32 -4.45
N VAL A 354 4.24 5.09 -5.32
CA VAL A 354 3.93 3.76 -5.85
C VAL A 354 4.44 3.63 -7.29
N PRO A 355 5.27 2.63 -7.59
CA PRO A 355 5.67 2.38 -8.97
C PRO A 355 4.47 2.03 -9.88
N PRO A 356 4.63 2.03 -11.20
CA PRO A 356 5.79 2.52 -11.95
C PRO A 356 5.76 4.04 -12.19
N ASN A 357 4.66 4.72 -11.85
CA ASN A 357 4.38 6.08 -12.33
C ASN A 357 4.30 7.13 -11.21
N LEU A 358 4.21 6.73 -9.94
CA LEU A 358 4.23 7.65 -8.80
C LEU A 358 5.52 7.55 -7.98
N ASP A 359 6.44 6.65 -8.30
CA ASP A 359 7.70 6.43 -7.59
C ASP A 359 8.88 7.25 -8.15
N LEU A 360 8.72 7.87 -9.32
CA LEU A 360 9.65 8.82 -9.94
C LEU A 360 8.88 10.06 -10.42
N PRO A 361 8.33 10.89 -9.51
CA PRO A 361 7.57 12.07 -9.90
C PRO A 361 8.43 13.08 -10.66
N THR A 362 7.78 13.94 -11.45
CA THR A 362 8.44 15.10 -12.06
C THR A 362 9.17 15.92 -11.00
N GLY A 363 10.42 16.30 -11.29
CA GLY A 363 11.31 16.94 -10.32
C GLY A 363 12.19 15.96 -9.54
N THR A 364 12.13 14.64 -9.81
CA THR A 364 13.14 13.72 -9.31
C THR A 364 14.49 14.06 -9.93
N LEU A 365 15.51 14.32 -9.10
CA LEU A 365 16.87 14.62 -9.55
C LEU A 365 17.76 13.39 -9.44
N TRP A 366 17.62 12.66 -8.33
CA TRP A 366 18.43 11.49 -8.06
C TRP A 366 17.68 10.48 -7.20
N ARG A 367 17.85 9.19 -7.50
CA ARG A 367 17.35 8.08 -6.68
C ARG A 367 18.31 6.91 -6.71
N ILE A 368 18.66 6.39 -5.53
CA ILE A 368 19.37 5.13 -5.38
C ILE A 368 18.57 4.14 -4.54
N ASP A 369 18.72 2.86 -4.89
CA ASP A 369 18.00 1.74 -4.29
C ASP A 369 19.01 0.71 -3.75
N VAL A 370 18.75 0.23 -2.54
CA VAL A 370 19.39 -0.96 -1.96
C VAL A 370 18.68 -2.21 -2.47
N PRO A 371 19.40 -3.23 -2.98
CA PRO A 371 18.78 -4.47 -3.43
C PRO A 371 18.04 -5.17 -2.28
N VAL A 372 17.06 -6.01 -2.60
CA VAL A 372 16.14 -6.63 -1.62
C VAL A 372 16.88 -7.37 -0.50
N ASP A 373 17.98 -8.04 -0.84
CA ASP A 373 18.89 -8.78 0.05
C ASP A 373 20.08 -7.95 0.55
N GLY A 374 20.22 -6.70 0.09
CA GLY A 374 21.28 -5.79 0.49
C GLY A 374 21.07 -5.18 1.87
N ALA A 375 22.16 -4.73 2.48
CA ALA A 375 22.13 -4.01 3.76
C ALA A 375 21.66 -2.55 3.57
N PRO A 376 20.68 -2.07 4.35
CA PRO A 376 20.31 -0.65 4.35
C PRO A 376 21.50 0.27 4.65
N VAL A 377 21.55 1.42 3.99
CA VAL A 377 22.65 2.40 4.11
C VAL A 377 22.42 3.35 5.28
N SER A 378 23.51 3.85 5.87
CA SER A 378 23.45 4.77 7.01
C SER A 378 23.56 6.23 6.55
N SER A 379 23.02 7.12 7.36
CA SER A 379 23.22 8.57 7.20
C SER A 379 24.72 8.90 7.19
N GLY A 380 25.14 9.82 6.33
CA GLY A 380 26.54 10.23 6.17
C GLY A 380 27.41 9.29 5.32
N THR A 381 26.92 8.14 4.86
CA THR A 381 27.70 7.20 4.04
C THR A 381 27.43 7.31 2.54
N VAL A 382 26.48 8.16 2.14
CA VAL A 382 26.06 8.35 0.75
C VAL A 382 26.46 9.75 0.29
N ARG A 383 26.98 9.85 -0.94
CA ARG A 383 27.29 11.14 -1.59
C ARG A 383 26.43 11.32 -2.82
N TYR A 384 25.91 12.52 -3.02
CA TYR A 384 25.05 12.88 -4.14
C TYR A 384 25.74 12.57 -5.48
N GLY A 385 25.04 11.88 -6.38
CA GLY A 385 25.55 11.44 -7.69
C GLY A 385 26.50 10.25 -7.65
N VAL A 386 26.88 9.76 -6.48
CA VAL A 386 27.76 8.60 -6.33
C VAL A 386 26.93 7.39 -5.94
N VAL A 387 26.97 6.33 -6.76
CA VAL A 387 26.32 5.06 -6.46
C VAL A 387 27.26 4.22 -5.61
N PRO A 388 26.96 3.96 -4.32
CA PRO A 388 27.80 3.12 -3.48
C PRO A 388 27.84 1.68 -4.03
N THR A 389 28.92 0.96 -3.73
CA THR A 389 29.06 -0.45 -4.13
C THR A 389 27.88 -1.29 -3.60
N GLY A 390 27.26 -2.07 -4.47
CA GLY A 390 26.13 -2.94 -4.14
C GLY A 390 24.76 -2.24 -4.19
N LEU A 391 24.70 -0.93 -4.44
CA LEU A 391 23.46 -0.22 -4.71
C LEU A 391 23.29 -0.02 -6.22
N SER A 392 22.08 0.39 -6.62
CA SER A 392 21.77 0.76 -7.99
C SER A 392 21.20 2.18 -8.06
N GLN A 393 21.52 2.90 -9.13
CA GLN A 393 20.85 4.15 -9.45
C GLN A 393 19.59 3.86 -10.22
N ARG A 394 18.47 4.36 -9.70
CA ARG A 394 17.17 4.26 -10.37
C ARG A 394 16.86 5.52 -11.18
N PHE A 395 17.37 6.68 -10.75
CA PHE A 395 17.26 7.92 -11.51
C PHE A 395 18.51 8.80 -11.32
N PRO A 396 19.05 9.43 -12.39
CA PRO A 396 18.69 9.19 -13.79
C PRO A 396 19.02 7.76 -14.22
N ALA A 397 18.35 7.24 -15.25
CA ALA A 397 18.54 5.84 -15.70
C ALA A 397 19.98 5.54 -16.15
N SER A 398 20.73 6.56 -16.55
CA SER A 398 22.15 6.50 -16.88
C SER A 398 22.80 7.86 -16.64
N GLY A 399 24.10 7.86 -16.33
CA GLY A 399 24.88 9.09 -16.14
C GLY A 399 24.75 9.66 -14.72
N GLN A 400 25.25 10.87 -14.57
CA GLN A 400 25.22 11.62 -13.32
C GLN A 400 23.93 12.45 -13.22
N PRO A 401 23.35 12.64 -12.02
CA PRO A 401 22.27 13.59 -11.85
C PRO A 401 22.75 15.02 -12.05
N ASP A 402 21.83 15.95 -12.28
CA ASP A 402 22.15 17.38 -12.38
C ASP A 402 22.76 17.88 -11.06
N SER A 403 23.74 18.77 -11.16
CA SER A 403 24.40 19.36 -10.00
C SER A 403 23.43 20.20 -9.17
N LEU A 404 23.52 20.06 -7.84
CA LEU A 404 22.80 20.94 -6.92
C LEU A 404 23.47 22.33 -6.90
N VAL A 405 22.65 23.37 -6.80
CA VAL A 405 23.08 24.77 -6.86
C VAL A 405 23.00 25.38 -5.46
N SER A 406 24.11 25.93 -4.98
CA SER A 406 24.18 26.65 -3.69
C SER A 406 23.10 27.72 -3.57
N GLY A 407 22.46 27.80 -2.41
CA GLY A 407 21.34 28.69 -2.11
C GLY A 407 19.98 28.25 -2.63
N ARG A 408 19.89 27.17 -3.42
CA ARG A 408 18.59 26.60 -3.85
C ARG A 408 18.10 25.57 -2.84
N THR A 409 16.77 25.51 -2.69
CA THR A 409 16.10 24.53 -1.83
C THR A 409 15.72 23.30 -2.64
N TYR A 410 15.89 22.13 -2.02
CA TYR A 410 15.61 20.81 -2.57
C TYR A 410 14.86 19.95 -1.55
N TYR A 411 14.26 18.86 -2.00
CA TYR A 411 13.51 17.93 -1.16
C TYR A 411 14.32 16.64 -0.97
N LEU A 412 14.74 16.39 0.27
CA LEU A 412 15.33 15.13 0.70
C LEU A 412 14.21 14.17 1.13
N TYR A 413 14.17 13.00 0.50
CA TYR A 413 13.17 11.98 0.77
C TYR A 413 13.85 10.62 0.94
N VAL A 414 13.81 10.09 2.16
CA VAL A 414 14.55 8.89 2.56
C VAL A 414 13.60 7.90 3.19
N LEU A 415 13.69 6.65 2.75
CA LEU A 415 12.80 5.58 3.18
C LEU A 415 13.59 4.39 3.72
N ALA A 416 13.14 3.81 4.83
CA ALA A 416 13.61 2.52 5.32
C ALA A 416 13.06 1.39 4.45
N ASP A 417 11.86 1.57 3.90
CA ASP A 417 11.24 0.77 2.85
C ASP A 417 10.10 1.60 2.20
N ILE A 418 9.48 1.18 1.09
CA ILE A 418 8.62 2.05 0.25
C ILE A 418 7.44 2.70 1.00
N ILE A 419 6.99 2.10 2.11
CA ILE A 419 5.88 2.61 2.94
C ILE A 419 6.36 3.29 4.24
N VAL A 420 7.67 3.28 4.51
CA VAL A 420 8.27 3.63 5.80
C VAL A 420 9.24 4.81 5.61
N PRO A 421 8.75 6.06 5.79
CA PRO A 421 9.61 7.22 5.73
C PRO A 421 10.58 7.28 6.91
N VAL A 422 11.81 7.70 6.62
CA VAL A 422 12.84 8.03 7.61
C VAL A 422 12.97 9.53 7.74
N THR A 423 13.16 10.23 6.61
CA THR A 423 13.10 11.69 6.55
C THR A 423 12.41 12.16 5.28
N ARG A 424 11.71 13.28 5.37
CA ARG A 424 10.95 13.91 4.27
C ARG A 424 10.92 15.42 4.52
N CYS A 425 11.96 16.13 4.08
CA CYS A 425 12.11 17.55 4.42
C CYS A 425 12.85 18.35 3.33
N LEU A 426 12.70 19.67 3.38
CA LEU A 426 13.33 20.61 2.48
C LEU A 426 14.67 21.11 3.05
N PHE A 427 15.75 21.00 2.29
CA PHE A 427 17.05 21.54 2.66
C PHE A 427 17.50 22.58 1.63
N THR A 428 18.25 23.59 2.08
CA THR A 428 18.93 24.54 1.20
C THR A 428 20.36 24.07 0.98
N MET A 429 20.78 23.95 -0.27
CA MET A 429 22.15 23.60 -0.62
C MET A 429 23.09 24.71 -0.10
N PRO A 430 24.12 24.37 0.70
CA PRO A 430 25.01 25.34 1.33
C PRO A 430 25.89 26.11 0.33
#